data_AF-A0AAV0NEQ7-F1
#
_entry.id   AF-A0AAV0NEQ7-F1
#
_cell.length_a   1.000
_cell.length_b   1.000
_cell.length_c   1.000
_cell.angle_alpha   90.00
_cell.angle_beta   90.00
_cell.angle_gamma   90.00
#
_symmetry.space_group_name_H-M   'P 1'
#
loop_
_entity.id
_entity.type
_entity.pdbx_description
1 polymer ?
#
loop_
_entity_poly.entity_id
_entity_poly.type
_entity_poly.pdbx_seq_one_letter_code
_entity_poly.pdbx_strand_id
1 'polypeptide(L)'
;MTEWFYQIKYVSGSYDTEEGFRMLDKEISLHEEFRNSTRLFYLALPPSVYPVVCKMIKLCCMNKCGWTRIVVEKPFGKDLESAEKLSSQIGELFGEHQIYRIDHYLGKEMVQNLV
;
A
#
# COMPACT_ATOMS: atom_id res chain seq x y z
N MET A 1 -25.05 -6.36 13.02
CA MET A 1 -23.63 -6.60 13.41
C MET A 1 -22.86 -7.45 12.39
N THR A 2 -23.52 -8.16 11.46
CA THR A 2 -22.86 -9.01 10.42
C THR A 2 -22.59 -8.29 9.09
N GLU A 3 -23.14 -7.08 8.90
CA GLU A 3 -23.11 -6.39 7.59
C GLU A 3 -21.71 -6.00 7.11
N TRP A 4 -20.76 -5.79 8.02
CA TRP A 4 -19.37 -5.44 7.69
C TRP A 4 -18.64 -6.53 6.90
N PHE A 5 -18.87 -7.81 7.21
CA PHE A 5 -18.18 -8.91 6.54
C PHE A 5 -18.51 -8.97 5.04
N TYR A 6 -19.68 -8.47 4.61
CA TYR A 6 -20.02 -8.43 3.19
C TYR A 6 -19.15 -7.46 2.37
N GLN A 7 -18.51 -6.49 3.04
CA GLN A 7 -17.57 -5.54 2.44
C GLN A 7 -16.15 -6.12 2.30
N ILE A 8 -15.85 -7.24 2.97
CA ILE A 8 -14.53 -7.87 2.91
C ILE A 8 -14.53 -8.88 1.75
N LYS A 9 -13.56 -8.71 0.86
CA LYS A 9 -13.29 -9.63 -0.25
C LYS A 9 -11.86 -10.14 -0.14
N TYR A 10 -11.64 -11.36 -0.61
CA TYR A 10 -10.34 -12.00 -0.63
C TYR A 10 -9.97 -12.40 -2.06
N VAL A 11 -8.74 -12.07 -2.45
CA VAL A 11 -8.16 -12.45 -3.74
C VAL A 11 -6.84 -13.15 -3.46
N SER A 12 -6.69 -14.40 -3.91
CA SER A 12 -5.43 -15.14 -3.82
C SER A 12 -4.53 -14.82 -5.01
N GLY A 13 -3.25 -14.57 -4.76
CA GLY A 13 -2.24 -14.36 -5.79
C GLY A 13 -0.83 -14.32 -5.22
N SER A 14 0.17 -14.49 -6.09
CA SER A 14 1.57 -14.28 -5.72
C SER A 14 1.92 -12.80 -5.70
N TYR A 15 3.00 -12.45 -5.00
CA TYR A 15 3.51 -11.07 -4.91
C TYR A 15 4.27 -10.60 -6.15
N ASP A 16 4.70 -11.54 -7.00
CA ASP A 16 5.61 -11.31 -8.12
C ASP A 16 4.97 -11.60 -9.50
N THR A 17 3.70 -12.00 -9.54
CA THR A 17 3.00 -12.31 -10.80
C THR A 17 1.98 -11.25 -11.17
N GLU A 18 1.98 -10.86 -12.44
CA GLU A 18 1.06 -9.85 -12.95
C GLU A 18 -0.40 -10.32 -12.92
N GLU A 19 -0.63 -11.62 -13.13
CA GLU A 19 -1.95 -12.23 -13.12
C GLU A 19 -2.69 -11.99 -11.80
N GLY A 20 -1.98 -12.15 -10.67
CA GLY A 20 -2.56 -11.93 -9.34
C GLY A 20 -3.00 -10.48 -9.13
N PHE A 21 -2.17 -9.52 -9.55
CA PHE A 21 -2.50 -8.10 -9.43
C PHE A 21 -3.56 -7.65 -10.41
N ARG A 22 -3.67 -8.25 -11.60
CA ARG A 22 -4.78 -8.01 -12.52
C ARG A 22 -6.10 -8.54 -11.97
N MET A 23 -6.09 -9.69 -11.28
CA MET A 23 -7.27 -10.17 -10.57
C MET A 23 -7.65 -9.24 -9.42
N LEU A 24 -6.67 -8.74 -8.67
CA LEU A 24 -6.90 -7.76 -7.61
C LEU A 24 -7.48 -6.45 -8.14
N ASP A 25 -6.91 -5.88 -9.22
CA ASP A 25 -7.41 -4.67 -9.86
C ASP A 25 -8.85 -4.85 -10.36
N LYS A 26 -9.15 -6.00 -10.96
CA LYS A 26 -10.50 -6.34 -11.41
C LYS A 26 -11.48 -6.36 -10.23
N GLU A 27 -11.15 -7.05 -9.14
CA GLU A 27 -12.02 -7.12 -7.97
C GLU A 27 -12.24 -5.74 -7.36
N ILE A 28 -11.18 -4.94 -7.16
CA ILE A 28 -11.30 -3.57 -6.65
C ILE A 28 -12.25 -2.76 -7.54
N SER A 29 -12.05 -2.82 -8.86
CA SER A 29 -12.84 -2.05 -9.84
C SER A 29 -14.33 -2.38 -9.82
N LEU A 30 -14.74 -3.57 -9.39
CA LEU A 30 -16.17 -3.92 -9.25
C LEU A 30 -16.86 -3.13 -8.14
N HIS A 31 -16.10 -2.63 -7.17
CA HIS A 31 -16.60 -1.87 -6.01
C HIS A 31 -16.26 -0.39 -6.09
N GLU A 32 -15.67 0.08 -7.20
CA GLU A 32 -15.35 1.50 -7.40
C GLU A 32 -16.50 2.25 -8.08
N GLU A 33 -16.91 3.36 -7.48
CA GLU A 33 -17.76 4.36 -8.14
C GLU A 33 -16.86 5.32 -8.92
N PHE A 34 -17.12 5.41 -10.22
CA PHE A 34 -16.27 6.06 -11.25
C PHE A 34 -15.74 7.47 -10.93
N ARG A 35 -16.31 8.21 -9.97
CA ARG A 35 -15.96 9.62 -9.74
C ARG A 35 -15.28 9.97 -8.42
N ASN A 36 -15.21 9.07 -7.43
CA ASN A 36 -14.60 9.41 -6.13
C ASN A 36 -13.84 8.26 -5.46
N SER A 37 -13.70 7.11 -6.11
CA SER A 37 -12.97 6.00 -5.52
C SER A 37 -11.48 6.30 -5.38
N THR A 38 -10.94 5.88 -4.26
CA THR A 38 -9.53 6.03 -3.90
C THR A 38 -9.00 4.68 -3.44
N ARG A 39 -7.72 4.42 -3.68
CA ARG A 39 -7.10 3.13 -3.35
C ARG A 39 -6.03 3.30 -2.29
N LEU A 40 -6.21 2.64 -1.16
CA LEU A 40 -5.23 2.57 -0.08
C LEU A 40 -4.73 1.12 0.02
N PHE A 41 -3.44 0.91 -0.25
CA PHE A 41 -2.81 -0.39 -0.14
C PHE A 41 -2.03 -0.48 1.17
N TYR A 42 -2.47 -1.35 2.08
CA TYR A 42 -1.76 -1.63 3.32
C TYR A 42 -0.81 -2.82 3.13
N LEU A 43 0.50 -2.58 3.17
CA LEU A 43 1.50 -3.62 2.93
C LEU A 43 1.90 -4.33 4.22
N ALA A 44 1.00 -5.16 4.74
CA ALA A 44 1.24 -6.07 5.88
C ALA A 44 2.09 -7.28 5.44
N LEU A 45 3.27 -7.01 4.88
CA LEU A 45 4.15 -7.97 4.21
C LEU A 45 5.58 -7.86 4.75
N PRO A 46 6.42 -8.90 4.57
CA PRO A 46 7.85 -8.81 4.86
C PRO A 46 8.54 -7.70 4.04
N PRO A 47 9.55 -6.98 4.59
CA PRO A 47 10.22 -5.88 3.89
C PRO A 47 10.88 -6.28 2.56
N SER A 48 11.33 -7.53 2.45
CA SER A 48 11.99 -8.05 1.24
C SER A 48 11.09 -8.05 0.01
N VAL A 49 9.76 -8.06 0.17
CA VAL A 49 8.81 -8.10 -0.95
C VAL A 49 8.26 -6.72 -1.32
N TYR A 50 8.52 -5.67 -0.54
CA TYR A 50 8.00 -4.33 -0.80
C TYR A 50 8.36 -3.81 -2.20
N PRO A 51 9.61 -3.86 -2.69
CA PRO A 51 9.92 -3.33 -4.02
C PRO A 51 9.14 -4.05 -5.14
N VAL A 52 8.99 -5.37 -5.03
CA VAL A 52 8.28 -6.18 -6.01
C VAL A 52 6.78 -5.83 -6.01
N VAL A 53 6.15 -5.80 -4.83
CA VAL A 53 4.72 -5.49 -4.69
C VAL A 53 4.43 -4.06 -5.11
N CYS A 54 5.25 -3.09 -4.71
CA CYS A 54 5.12 -1.69 -5.14
C CYS A 54 5.17 -1.56 -6.66
N LYS A 55 6.07 -2.29 -7.33
CA LYS A 55 6.16 -2.31 -8.79
C LYS A 55 4.89 -2.88 -9.42
N MET A 56 4.37 -3.97 -8.88
CA MET A 56 3.14 -4.59 -9.39
C MET A 56 1.90 -3.71 -9.17
N ILE A 57 1.77 -3.06 -8.01
CA ILE A 57 0.70 -2.08 -7.75
C ILE A 57 0.77 -0.94 -8.76
N LYS A 58 1.98 -0.39 -8.99
CA LYS A 58 2.19 0.70 -9.94
C LYS A 58 1.81 0.33 -11.36
N LEU A 59 2.07 -0.92 -11.76
CA LEU A 59 1.79 -1.43 -13.10
C LEU A 59 0.30 -1.74 -13.31
N CYS A 60 -0.33 -2.39 -12.34
CA CYS A 60 -1.63 -3.04 -12.53
C CYS A 60 -2.79 -2.41 -11.78
N CYS A 61 -2.54 -1.80 -10.62
CA CYS A 61 -3.58 -1.48 -9.64
C CYS A 61 -3.68 0.02 -9.31
N MET A 62 -3.09 0.89 -10.12
CA MET A 62 -3.23 2.34 -9.94
C MET A 62 -4.66 2.77 -10.27
N ASN A 63 -5.26 3.59 -9.41
CA ASN A 63 -6.54 4.21 -9.68
C ASN A 63 -6.41 5.21 -10.86
N LYS A 64 -7.44 5.28 -11.71
CA LYS A 64 -7.47 6.13 -12.92
C LYS A 64 -8.02 7.54 -12.67
N CYS A 65 -8.83 7.74 -11.65
CA CYS A 65 -9.56 8.98 -11.40
C CYS A 65 -9.27 9.60 -10.02
N GLY A 66 -9.04 8.77 -9.00
CA GLY A 66 -8.68 9.17 -7.64
C GLY A 66 -7.22 8.90 -7.30
N TRP A 67 -6.85 9.15 -6.05
CA TRP A 67 -5.49 8.90 -5.57
C TRP A 67 -5.27 7.42 -5.28
N THR A 68 -4.00 7.01 -5.37
CA THR A 68 -3.49 5.74 -4.87
C THR A 68 -2.42 6.03 -3.83
N ARG A 69 -2.53 5.41 -2.66
CA ARG A 69 -1.59 5.54 -1.53
C ARG A 69 -1.16 4.17 -1.05
N ILE A 70 0.07 4.07 -0.59
CA ILE A 70 0.62 2.86 0.03
C ILE A 70 0.96 3.13 1.49
N VAL A 71 0.71 2.15 2.34
CA VAL A 71 1.08 2.15 3.75
C VAL A 71 2.14 1.07 3.94
N VAL A 72 3.31 1.46 4.44
CA VAL A 72 4.44 0.57 4.68
C VAL A 72 4.78 0.53 6.17
N GLU A 73 5.08 -0.67 6.67
CA GLU A 73 5.46 -0.87 8.06
C GLU A 73 6.97 -1.01 8.22
N LYS A 74 7.42 -0.81 9.46
CA LYS A 74 8.79 -1.14 9.87
C LYS A 74 9.05 -2.65 9.76
N PRO A 75 10.30 -3.08 9.55
CA PRO A 75 11.51 -2.26 9.42
C PRO A 75 11.70 -1.68 8.01
N PHE A 76 12.12 -0.41 7.94
CA PHE A 76 12.42 0.29 6.67
C PHE A 76 13.84 0.02 6.15
N GLY A 77 14.57 -0.89 6.78
CA GLY A 77 16.00 -1.11 6.56
C GLY A 77 16.62 -1.61 7.87
N LYS A 78 17.85 -2.14 7.79
CA LYS A 78 18.63 -2.57 8.96
C LYS A 78 19.74 -1.58 9.30
N ASP A 79 20.12 -0.75 8.35
CA ASP A 79 21.16 0.26 8.39
C ASP A 79 20.79 1.41 7.44
N LEU A 80 21.61 2.47 7.41
CA LEU A 80 21.36 3.64 6.57
C LEU A 80 21.31 3.26 5.09
N GLU A 81 22.26 2.46 4.61
CA GLU A 81 22.37 2.07 3.20
C GLU A 81 21.13 1.29 2.72
N SER A 82 20.68 0.30 3.51
CA SER A 82 19.48 -0.49 3.19
C SER A 82 18.21 0.35 3.26
N ALA A 83 18.13 1.32 4.17
CA ALA A 83 17.00 2.23 4.28
C ALA A 83 16.92 3.21 3.10
N GLU A 84 18.04 3.81 2.71
CA GLU A 84 18.13 4.67 1.53
C GLU A 84 17.79 3.90 0.26
N LYS A 85 18.29 2.66 0.13
CA LYS A 85 17.97 1.78 -1.00
C LYS A 85 16.48 1.50 -1.07
N LEU A 86 15.84 1.11 0.03
CA LEU A 86 14.39 0.85 0.06
C LEU A 86 13.61 2.12 -0.28
N SER A 87 13.99 3.26 0.30
CA SER A 87 13.31 4.53 0.05
C SER A 87 13.44 4.97 -1.42
N SER A 88 14.61 4.81 -2.04
CA SER A 88 14.82 5.11 -3.47
C SER A 88 13.94 4.22 -4.35
N GLN A 89 13.93 2.89 -4.10
CA GLN A 89 13.14 1.95 -4.89
C GLN A 89 11.63 2.23 -4.84
N ILE A 90 11.12 2.66 -3.68
CA ILE A 90 9.71 3.04 -3.54
C ILE A 90 9.46 4.43 -4.13
N GLY A 91 10.37 5.38 -3.91
CA GLY A 91 10.27 6.77 -4.39
C GLY A 91 10.34 6.91 -5.92
N GLU A 92 10.97 5.97 -6.62
CA GLU A 92 10.93 5.87 -8.09
C GLU A 92 9.52 5.53 -8.61
N LEU A 93 8.69 4.87 -7.80
CA LEU A 93 7.36 4.37 -8.18
C LEU A 93 6.22 5.27 -7.69
N PHE A 94 6.36 5.85 -6.50
CA PHE A 94 5.35 6.63 -5.82
C PHE A 94 5.91 7.98 -5.39
N GLY A 95 5.13 9.06 -5.55
CA GLY A 95 5.50 10.34 -4.95
C GLY A 95 5.40 10.29 -3.43
N GLU A 96 6.19 11.07 -2.70
CA GLU A 96 6.23 11.05 -1.22
C GLU A 96 4.85 11.27 -0.57
N HIS A 97 3.99 12.12 -1.15
CA HIS A 97 2.62 12.32 -0.69
C HIS A 97 1.70 11.09 -0.81
N GLN A 98 2.14 10.05 -1.52
CA GLN A 98 1.45 8.78 -1.67
C GLN A 98 1.94 7.71 -0.69
N ILE A 99 3.05 7.96 0.01
CA ILE A 99 3.74 6.97 0.85
C ILE A 99 3.48 7.29 2.33
N TYR A 100 2.84 6.38 3.03
CA TYR A 100 2.60 6.47 4.47
C TYR A 100 3.47 5.46 5.19
N ARG A 101 4.53 5.93 5.85
CA ARG A 101 5.44 5.10 6.64
C ARG A 101 4.94 5.07 8.08
N ILE A 102 4.48 3.91 8.55
CA ILE A 102 3.87 3.78 9.88
C ILE A 102 4.95 3.62 10.94
N ASP A 103 4.93 4.54 11.90
CA ASP A 103 5.44 4.30 13.24
C ASP A 103 4.29 4.41 14.24
N HIS A 104 3.91 3.28 14.83
CA HIS A 104 2.87 3.17 15.85
C HIS A 104 3.08 4.09 17.08
N TYR A 105 4.29 4.59 17.36
CA TYR A 105 4.50 5.56 18.43
C TYR A 105 3.91 6.94 18.10
N LEU A 106 3.92 7.35 16.83
CA LEU A 106 3.38 8.64 16.39
C LEU A 106 1.85 8.71 16.49
N GLY A 107 1.18 7.55 16.60
CA GLY A 107 -0.26 7.46 16.82
C GLY A 107 -0.69 7.56 18.29
N LYS A 108 0.24 7.63 19.25
CA LYS A 108 -0.09 7.69 20.68
C LYS A 108 -0.53 9.10 21.06
N GLU A 109 -1.63 9.20 21.80
CA GLU A 109 -2.23 10.46 22.25
C GLU A 109 -1.23 11.40 22.92
N MET A 110 -0.39 10.87 23.82
CA MET A 110 0.65 11.67 24.48
C MET A 110 1.72 12.21 23.52
N VAL A 111 2.00 11.51 22.42
CA VAL A 111 2.99 11.96 21.42
C VAL A 111 2.39 13.01 20.50
N GLN A 112 1.10 12.89 20.16
CA GLN A 112 0.38 13.88 19.36
C GLN A 112 0.23 15.22 20.09
N ASN A 113 0.11 15.20 21.41
CA ASN A 113 -0.04 16.40 22.25
C ASN A 113 1.28 17.14 22.54
N LEU A 114 2.41 16.72 21.98
CA LEU A 114 3.71 17.38 22.16
C LEU A 114 3.92 18.62 21.26
N VAL A 115 3.05 18.83 20.26
CA VAL A 115 3.17 19.90 19.24
C VAL A 115 2.07 20.93 19.40
#